data_AF-A0A3D0M9A6-F1
#
_entry.id   AF-A0A3D0M9A6-F1
#
_cell.length_a   1.000
_cell.length_b   1.000
_cell.length_c   1.000
_cell.angle_alpha   90.00
_cell.angle_beta   90.00
_cell.angle_gamma   90.00
#
_symmetry.space_group_name_H-M   'P 1'
#
loop_
_entity.id
_entity.type
_entity.pdbx_description
1 polymer ?
#
loop_
_entity_poly.entity_id
_entity_poly.type
_entity_poly.pdbx_seq_one_letter_code
_entity_poly.pdbx_strand_id
1 'polypeptide(L)'
;ELPAFYSRHSGLKVDYEIDTPQDLAMAFHVKRELGMKGGMLVTNPIPEAYAMDGTKIDKAIDQALKEADQQGVHGKETTPFLLARVAELTGGDSLESNIQLVYNNVKLGAQTASALKKLGK
;
A
#
# COMPACT_ATOMS: atom_id res chain seq x y z
N GLU A 1 6.72 -3.93 10.19
CA GLU A 1 5.77 -2.81 10.45
C GLU A 1 4.75 -2.73 9.32
N LEU A 2 3.62 -2.07 9.55
CA LEU A 2 2.69 -1.72 8.48
C LEU A 2 3.35 -0.67 7.57
N PRO A 3 3.48 -0.88 6.26
CA PRO A 3 4.04 0.13 5.36
C PRO A 3 3.06 1.30 5.18
N ALA A 4 3.59 2.53 5.17
CA ALA A 4 2.80 3.77 5.11
C ALA A 4 2.71 4.33 3.68
N PHE A 5 2.47 3.46 2.69
CA PHE A 5 2.31 3.81 1.28
C PHE A 5 3.57 4.45 0.65
N TYR A 6 3.81 5.74 0.88
CA TYR A 6 4.99 6.47 0.37
C TYR A 6 6.26 6.20 1.17
N SER A 7 6.13 5.88 2.46
CA SER A 7 7.25 5.52 3.33
C SER A 7 7.17 4.05 3.74
N ARG A 8 8.33 3.47 4.08
CA ARG A 8 8.43 2.06 4.47
C ARG A 8 7.98 1.79 5.91
N HIS A 9 7.95 2.83 6.74
CA HIS A 9 7.78 2.73 8.18
C HIS A 9 6.61 3.60 8.64
N SER A 10 5.63 2.99 9.31
CA SER A 10 4.53 3.71 9.97
C SER A 10 4.66 3.73 11.50
N GLY A 11 5.56 2.92 12.07
CA GLY A 11 5.59 2.66 13.51
C GLY A 11 4.44 1.76 14.02
N LEU A 12 3.53 1.31 13.14
CA LEU A 12 2.45 0.39 13.49
C LEU A 12 2.88 -1.06 13.26
N LYS A 13 2.47 -1.96 14.16
CA LYS A 13 2.72 -3.40 14.03
C LYS A 13 1.75 -4.05 13.04
N VAL A 14 2.19 -5.14 12.44
CA VAL A 14 1.34 -6.07 11.68
C VAL A 14 1.14 -7.33 12.51
N ASP A 15 0.04 -8.05 12.25
CA ASP A 15 -0.27 -9.30 12.96
C ASP A 15 0.73 -10.41 12.63
N TYR A 16 1.17 -10.46 11.36
CA TYR A 16 2.04 -11.49 10.83
C TYR A 16 3.01 -10.90 9.80
N GLU A 17 4.19 -11.50 9.70
CA GLU A 17 5.19 -11.25 8.67
C GLU A 17 5.38 -12.53 7.84
N ILE A 18 5.36 -12.41 6.52
CA ILE A 18 5.50 -13.53 5.59
C ILE A 18 6.51 -13.14 4.51
N ASP A 19 7.59 -13.92 4.39
CA ASP A 19 8.75 -13.55 3.59
C ASP A 19 8.64 -13.93 2.10
N THR A 20 7.79 -14.89 1.76
CA THR A 20 7.74 -15.43 0.39
C THR A 20 6.33 -15.44 -0.22
N PRO A 21 6.20 -15.24 -1.55
CA PRO A 21 4.93 -15.42 -2.25
C PRO A 21 4.33 -16.82 -2.10
N GLN A 22 5.17 -17.84 -1.90
CA GLN A 22 4.77 -19.23 -1.70
C GLN A 22 4.10 -19.43 -0.35
N ASP A 23 4.70 -18.90 0.71
CA ASP A 23 4.13 -18.96 2.06
C ASP A 23 2.85 -18.14 2.14
N LEU A 24 2.81 -17.00 1.46
CA LEU A 24 1.60 -16.17 1.36
C LEU A 24 0.46 -16.92 0.65
N ALA A 25 0.77 -17.60 -0.46
CA ALA A 25 -0.18 -18.43 -1.17
C ALA A 25 -0.68 -19.61 -0.32
N MET A 26 0.22 -20.25 0.44
CA MET A 26 -0.12 -21.33 1.36
C MET A 26 -1.04 -20.86 2.48
N ALA A 27 -0.72 -19.73 3.13
CA ALA A 27 -1.55 -19.14 4.17
C ALA A 27 -2.97 -18.82 3.66
N PHE A 28 -3.08 -18.24 2.46
CA PHE A 28 -4.36 -17.99 1.83
C PHE A 28 -5.12 -19.28 1.47
N HIS A 29 -4.42 -20.30 0.96
CA HIS A 29 -5.01 -21.59 0.64
C HIS A 29 -5.59 -22.27 1.88
N VAL A 30 -4.80 -22.41 2.95
CA VAL A 30 -5.23 -23.02 4.22
C VAL A 30 -6.38 -22.25 4.85
N LYS A 31 -6.34 -20.90 4.83
CA LYS A 31 -7.47 -20.07 5.29
C LYS A 31 -8.78 -20.47 4.59
N ARG A 32 -8.73 -20.76 3.29
CA ARG A 32 -9.90 -21.19 2.51
C ARG A 32 -10.33 -22.62 2.84
N GLU A 33 -9.39 -23.56 2.95
CA GLU A 33 -9.68 -24.96 3.30
C GLU A 33 -10.32 -25.09 4.69
N LEU A 34 -9.92 -24.23 5.63
CA LEU A 34 -10.54 -24.14 6.96
C LEU A 34 -11.92 -23.45 6.96
N GLY A 35 -12.45 -23.06 5.80
CA GLY A 35 -13.76 -22.41 5.68
C GLY A 35 -13.82 -20.98 6.21
N MET A 36 -12.67 -20.34 6.47
CA MET A 36 -12.62 -18.96 6.98
C MET A 36 -12.97 -17.97 5.88
N LYS A 37 -14.15 -17.35 5.98
CA LYS A 37 -14.66 -16.37 5.01
C LYS A 37 -13.84 -15.06 5.03
N GLY A 38 -14.03 -14.20 4.02
CA GLY A 38 -13.37 -12.89 3.92
C GLY A 38 -12.02 -12.88 3.18
N GLY A 39 -11.48 -11.68 2.96
CA GLY A 39 -10.20 -11.46 2.28
C GLY A 39 -8.97 -11.61 3.17
N MET A 40 -7.81 -11.34 2.60
CA MET A 40 -6.52 -11.21 3.29
C MET A 40 -5.86 -9.93 2.78
N LEU A 41 -5.62 -8.97 3.68
CA LEU A 41 -4.91 -7.74 3.34
C LEU A 41 -3.41 -8.01 3.40
N VAL A 42 -2.73 -7.85 2.27
CA VAL A 42 -1.29 -8.01 2.16
C VAL A 42 -0.68 -6.64 1.95
N THR A 43 0.19 -6.23 2.86
CA THR A 43 0.84 -4.93 2.80
C THR A 43 2.30 -5.10 2.44
N ASN A 44 2.70 -4.54 1.31
CA ASN A 44 4.02 -4.71 0.73
C ASN A 44 4.74 -3.35 0.73
N PRO A 45 5.88 -3.21 1.44
CA PRO A 45 6.56 -1.93 1.54
C PRO A 45 7.09 -1.48 0.17
N ILE A 46 6.97 -0.19 -0.13
CA ILE A 46 7.57 0.43 -1.32
C ILE A 46 9.09 0.13 -1.35
N PRO A 47 9.71 -0.18 -2.51
CA PRO A 47 11.15 -0.42 -2.55
C PRO A 47 11.94 0.79 -2.02
N GLU A 48 13.05 0.52 -1.32
CA GLU A 48 13.90 1.54 -0.66
C GLU A 48 14.24 2.72 -1.58
N ALA A 49 14.61 2.42 -2.84
CA ALA A 49 15.02 3.41 -3.83
C ALA A 49 13.91 4.40 -4.24
N TYR A 50 12.65 4.07 -3.97
CA TYR A 50 11.49 4.90 -4.30
C TYR A 50 10.73 5.38 -3.05
N ALA A 51 11.24 5.05 -1.86
CA ALA A 51 10.64 5.48 -0.61
C ALA A 51 10.87 6.97 -0.39
N MET A 52 9.83 7.66 0.07
CA MET A 52 9.92 9.06 0.47
C MET A 52 10.34 9.18 1.93
N ASP A 53 10.96 10.31 2.27
CA ASP A 53 11.18 10.72 3.64
C ASP A 53 9.83 10.92 4.35
N GLY A 54 9.61 10.20 5.45
CA GLY A 54 8.35 10.23 6.21
C GLY A 54 7.97 11.63 6.66
N THR A 55 8.92 12.41 7.17
CA THR A 55 8.63 13.78 7.66
C THR A 55 8.25 14.71 6.51
N LYS A 56 8.86 14.55 5.33
CA LYS A 56 8.52 15.37 4.16
C LYS A 56 7.12 15.04 3.63
N ILE A 57 6.79 13.75 3.50
CA ILE A 57 5.49 13.36 2.95
C ILE A 57 4.35 13.65 3.92
N ASP A 58 4.57 13.48 5.23
CA ASP A 58 3.58 13.81 6.26
C ASP A 58 3.22 15.30 6.22
N LYS A 59 4.21 16.19 6.06
CA LYS A 59 3.95 17.63 5.89
C LYS A 59 3.10 17.95 4.66
N ALA A 60 3.32 17.25 3.54
CA ALA A 60 2.53 17.45 2.33
C ALA A 60 1.09 16.93 2.52
N ILE A 61 0.92 15.77 3.17
CA ILE A 61 -0.39 15.19 3.50
C ILE A 61 -1.16 16.11 4.45
N ASP A 62 -0.53 16.59 5.53
CA ASP A 62 -1.15 17.49 6.50
C ASP A 62 -1.61 18.80 5.86
N GLN A 63 -0.81 19.35 4.94
CA GLN A 63 -1.18 20.54 4.19
C GLN A 63 -2.37 20.26 3.25
N ALA A 64 -2.34 19.16 2.50
CA ALA A 64 -3.44 18.77 1.62
C ALA A 64 -4.74 18.51 2.39
N LEU A 65 -4.68 17.93 3.59
CA LEU A 65 -5.84 17.73 4.47
C LEU A 65 -6.45 19.06 4.92
N LYS A 66 -5.63 20.03 5.34
CA LYS A 66 -6.10 21.37 5.72
C LYS A 66 -6.78 22.09 4.55
N GLU A 67 -6.19 21.99 3.36
CA GLU A 67 -6.75 22.62 2.17
C GLU A 67 -8.05 21.95 1.72
N ALA A 68 -8.15 20.62 1.83
CA ALA A 68 -9.38 19.88 1.55
C ALA A 68 -10.53 20.34 2.47
N ASP A 69 -10.25 20.50 3.76
CA ASP A 69 -11.22 20.99 4.75
C ASP A 69 -11.66 22.43 4.46
N GLN A 70 -10.70 23.33 4.19
CA GLN A 70 -10.98 24.73 3.83
C GLN A 70 -11.82 24.87 2.57
N GLN A 71 -11.67 23.95 1.61
CA GLN A 71 -12.40 23.95 0.34
C GLN A 71 -13.71 23.14 0.41
N GLY A 72 -14.02 22.51 1.54
CA GLY A 72 -15.21 21.69 1.70
C GLY A 72 -15.21 20.42 0.83
N VAL A 73 -14.04 19.84 0.56
CA VAL A 73 -13.90 18.62 -0.23
C VAL A 73 -14.25 17.40 0.62
N HIS A 74 -15.31 16.68 0.23
CA HIS A 74 -15.85 15.59 1.04
C HIS A 74 -16.24 14.35 0.22
N GLY A 75 -16.44 13.23 0.91
CA GLY A 75 -16.91 11.98 0.32
C GLY A 75 -15.95 11.44 -0.72
N LYS A 76 -16.49 11.08 -1.90
CA LYS A 76 -15.71 10.46 -2.98
C LYS A 76 -14.63 11.37 -3.59
N GLU A 77 -14.72 12.69 -3.37
CA GLU A 77 -13.81 13.68 -3.94
C GLU A 77 -12.54 13.86 -3.10
N THR A 78 -12.58 13.44 -1.83
CA THR A 78 -11.46 13.62 -0.89
C THR A 78 -10.19 12.91 -1.36
N THR A 79 -10.26 11.63 -1.76
CA THR A 79 -9.04 10.90 -2.17
C THR A 79 -8.41 11.43 -3.46
N PRO A 80 -9.17 11.67 -4.56
CA PRO A 80 -8.61 12.29 -5.77
C PRO A 80 -7.96 13.65 -5.49
N PHE A 81 -8.60 14.50 -4.68
CA PHE A 81 -8.05 15.80 -4.29
C PHE A 81 -6.73 15.64 -3.52
N LEU A 82 -6.71 14.81 -2.48
CA LEU A 82 -5.51 14.64 -1.65
C LEU A 82 -4.33 14.10 -2.46
N LEU A 83 -4.55 13.10 -3.32
CA LEU A 83 -3.48 12.55 -4.15
C LEU A 83 -2.94 13.57 -5.16
N ALA A 84 -3.81 14.33 -5.82
CA ALA A 84 -3.40 15.39 -6.74
C ALA A 84 -2.61 16.47 -6.00
N ARG A 85 -3.10 16.90 -4.83
CA ARG A 85 -2.47 17.97 -4.08
C ARG A 85 -1.13 17.56 -3.47
N VAL A 86 -1.03 16.34 -2.96
CA VAL A 86 0.24 15.79 -2.49
C VAL A 86 1.25 15.70 -3.64
N ALA A 87 0.82 15.30 -4.85
CA ALA A 87 1.69 15.30 -6.04
C ALA A 87 2.21 16.70 -6.36
N GLU A 88 1.36 17.72 -6.34
CA GLU A 88 1.78 19.12 -6.54
C GLU A 88 2.77 19.60 -5.47
N LEU A 89 2.45 19.37 -4.19
CA LEU A 89 3.28 19.81 -3.05
C LEU A 89 4.66 19.13 -3.02
N THR A 90 4.76 17.92 -3.58
CA THR A 90 6.03 17.19 -3.68
C THR A 90 6.71 17.36 -5.05
N GLY A 91 6.23 18.25 -5.92
CA GLY A 91 6.83 18.46 -7.24
C GLY A 91 6.77 17.23 -8.17
N GLY A 92 5.85 16.31 -7.95
CA GLY A 92 5.69 15.07 -8.72
C GLY A 92 6.29 13.81 -8.06
N ASP A 93 7.18 13.95 -7.07
CA ASP A 93 7.88 12.81 -6.46
C ASP A 93 6.94 11.75 -5.89
N SER A 94 5.86 12.17 -5.20
CA SER A 94 4.87 11.23 -4.65
C SER A 94 4.12 10.45 -5.73
N LEU A 95 3.89 11.03 -6.90
CA LEU A 95 3.29 10.32 -8.03
C LEU A 95 4.25 9.26 -8.58
N GLU A 96 5.54 9.60 -8.71
CA GLU A 96 6.56 8.65 -9.15
C GLU A 96 6.72 7.47 -8.17
N SER A 97 6.81 7.77 -6.86
CA SER A 97 6.81 6.75 -5.81
C SER A 97 5.57 5.85 -5.88
N ASN A 98 4.38 6.42 -6.09
CA ASN A 98 3.14 5.64 -6.19
C ASN A 98 3.15 4.69 -7.41
N ILE A 99 3.65 5.13 -8.56
CA ILE A 99 3.81 4.27 -9.75
C ILE A 99 4.70 3.07 -9.43
N GLN A 100 5.82 3.29 -8.75
CA GLN A 100 6.76 2.22 -8.38
C GLN A 100 6.17 1.27 -7.33
N LEU A 101 5.41 1.78 -6.37
CA LEU A 101 4.66 0.97 -5.41
C LEU A 101 3.64 0.07 -6.13
N VAL A 102 2.89 0.60 -7.10
CA VAL A 102 1.94 -0.19 -7.89
C VAL A 102 2.65 -1.32 -8.62
N TYR A 103 3.77 -1.06 -9.30
CA TYR A 103 4.54 -2.12 -9.96
C TYR A 103 5.05 -3.18 -8.97
N ASN A 104 5.53 -2.76 -7.80
CA ASN A 104 5.98 -3.69 -6.76
C ASN A 104 4.83 -4.57 -6.25
N ASN A 105 3.65 -3.99 -6.03
CA ASN A 105 2.45 -4.73 -5.59
C ASN A 105 1.94 -5.70 -6.66
N VAL A 106 1.93 -5.30 -7.93
CA VAL A 106 1.55 -6.17 -9.05
C VAL A 106 2.51 -7.35 -9.16
N LYS A 107 3.82 -7.12 -9.01
CA LYS A 107 4.82 -8.19 -9.03
C LYS A 107 4.57 -9.23 -7.93
N LEU A 108 4.40 -8.78 -6.68
CA LEU A 108 4.12 -9.67 -5.55
C LEU A 108 2.80 -10.43 -5.75
N GLY A 109 1.74 -9.72 -6.15
CA GLY A 109 0.42 -10.30 -6.40
C GLY A 109 0.46 -11.37 -7.50
N ALA A 110 1.14 -11.11 -8.61
CA ALA A 110 1.29 -12.06 -9.71
C ALA A 110 2.08 -13.31 -9.30
N GLN A 111 3.17 -13.14 -8.55
CA GLN A 111 3.95 -14.26 -8.02
C GLN A 111 3.13 -15.13 -7.06
N THR A 112 2.37 -14.49 -6.16
CA THR A 112 1.49 -15.16 -5.19
C THR A 112 0.37 -15.92 -5.90
N ALA A 113 -0.28 -15.31 -6.89
CA ALA A 113 -1.32 -15.96 -7.68
C ALA A 113 -0.79 -17.19 -8.44
N SER A 114 0.42 -17.09 -9.00
CA SER A 114 1.11 -18.20 -9.66
C SER A 114 1.43 -19.34 -8.69
N ALA A 115 1.88 -19.03 -7.47
CA ALA A 115 2.12 -20.01 -6.42
C ALA A 115 0.82 -20.69 -5.96
N LEU A 116 -0.24 -19.92 -5.72
CA LEU A 116 -1.55 -20.42 -5.30
C LEU A 116 -2.14 -21.40 -6.33
N LYS A 117 -2.01 -21.10 -7.63
CA LYS A 117 -2.46 -22.00 -8.71
C LYS A 117 -1.80 -23.38 -8.65
N LYS A 118 -0.58 -23.50 -8.12
CA LYS A 118 0.12 -24.78 -7.99
C LYS A 118 -0.37 -25.63 -6.83
N LEU A 119 -0.99 -25.01 -5.81
CA LEU A 119 -1.53 -25.69 -4.62
C LEU A 119 -2.93 -26.27 -4.85
N GLY A 120 -3.71 -25.69 -5.76
CA GLY A 120 -5.07 -26.14 -6.10
C GLY A 120 -5.12 -27.29 -7.12
N LYS A 121 -4.10 -28.16 -7.15
CA LYS A 121 -4.09 -29.42 -7.91
C LYS A 121 -4.24 -30.58 -6.94
#